data_AF-A0A212KM21-F1
#
_entry.id   AF-A0A212KM21-F1
#
_cell.length_a   1.000
_cell.length_b   1.000
_cell.length_c   1.000
_cell.angle_alpha   90.00
_cell.angle_beta   90.00
_cell.angle_gamma   90.00
#
_symmetry.space_group_name_H-M   'P 1'
#
loop_
_entity.id
_entity.type
_entity.pdbx_description
1 polymer ?
#
loop_
_entity_poly.entity_id
_entity_poly.type
_entity_poly.pdbx_seq_one_letter_code
_entity_poly.pdbx_strand_id
1 'polypeptide(L)' 'MEEPKIPIKIVMPQSVKRWIAIQAAMNMRSQTSEIVLAIKEKMERVGSAETPQ' A
#
# COMPACT_ATOMS: atom_id res chain seq x y z
N MET A 1 10.56 19.15 8.49
CA MET A 1 10.88 19.08 7.05
C MET A 1 10.16 17.85 6.53
N GLU A 2 9.41 17.95 5.43
CA GLU A 2 8.74 16.78 4.85
C GLU A 2 9.80 15.86 4.23
N GLU A 3 9.74 14.55 4.46
CA GLU A 3 10.68 13.60 3.86
C GLU A 3 10.54 13.58 2.33
N PRO A 4 11.65 13.46 1.57
CA PRO A 4 11.60 13.42 0.13
C PRO A 4 10.87 12.17 -0.38
N LYS A 5 9.83 12.38 -1.20
CA LYS A 5 9.07 11.29 -1.83
C LYS A 5 9.81 10.80 -3.08
N ILE A 6 10.29 9.56 -3.05
CA ILE A 6 10.96 8.92 -4.20
C ILE A 6 9.93 8.10 -4.99
N PRO A 7 9.76 8.31 -6.30
CA PRO A 7 8.82 7.53 -7.11
C PRO A 7 9.29 6.09 -7.26
N ILE A 8 8.36 5.14 -7.13
CA ILE A 8 8.61 3.70 -7.32
C ILE A 8 7.77 3.22 -8.51
N LYS A 9 8.42 2.55 -9.47
CA LYS A 9 7.73 1.90 -10.59
C LYS A 9 7.40 0.46 -10.22
N ILE A 10 6.11 0.15 -10.13
CA ILE A 10 5.62 -1.20 -9.85
C ILE A 10 5.03 -1.79 -11.13
N VAL A 11 5.54 -2.96 -11.53
CA VAL A 11 4.95 -3.75 -12.63
C VAL A 11 3.91 -4.68 -12.03
N MET A 12 2.68 -4.63 -12.52
CA MET A 12 1.58 -5.47 -12.03
C MET A 12 0.60 -5.82 -13.15
N PRO A 13 -0.15 -6.93 -13.01
CA PRO A 13 -1.23 -7.25 -13.93
C PRO A 13 -2.29 -6.15 -13.98
N GLN A 14 -2.94 -5.98 -15.14
CA GLN A 14 -4.02 -5.01 -15.32
C GLN A 14 -5.19 -5.26 -14.35
N SER A 15 -5.49 -6.53 -14.05
CA SER A 15 -6.52 -6.91 -13.09
C SER A 15 -6.25 -6.36 -11.69
N VAL A 16 -4.99 -6.42 -11.23
CA VAL A 16 -4.56 -5.91 -9.92
C VAL A 16 -4.66 -4.38 -9.89
N LYS A 17 -4.21 -3.70 -10.95
CA LYS A 17 -4.35 -2.24 -11.06
C LYS A 17 -5.81 -1.79 -11.00
N ARG A 18 -6.70 -2.52 -11.70
CA ARG A 18 -8.15 -2.24 -11.67
C ARG A 18 -8.73 -2.48 -10.28
N TRP A 19 -8.33 -3.54 -9.61
CA TRP A 19 -8.77 -3.83 -8.25
C TRP A 19 -8.36 -2.71 -7.27
N ILE A 20 -7.11 -2.24 -7.32
CA ILE A 20 -6.64 -1.11 -6.50
C ILE A 20 -7.46 0.15 -6.77
N ALA A 21 -7.80 0.44 -8.03
CA ALA A 21 -8.62 1.61 -8.36
C ALA A 21 -10.02 1.55 -7.73
N ILE A 22 -10.64 0.36 -7.68
CA ILE A 22 -11.94 0.15 -7.03
C ILE A 22 -11.81 0.35 -5.51
N GLN A 23 -10.81 -0.27 -4.87
CA GLN A 23 -10.60 -0.14 -3.43
C GLN A 23 -10.33 1.32 -3.03
N ALA A 24 -9.48 2.02 -3.78
CA ALA A 24 -9.18 3.43 -3.52
C ALA A 24 -10.43 4.32 -3.64
N ALA A 25 -11.30 4.08 -4.63
CA ALA A 25 -12.56 4.80 -4.79
C ALA A 25 -13.52 4.52 -3.62
N MET A 26 -13.69 3.26 -3.22
CA MET A 26 -14.53 2.88 -2.07
C MET A 26 -14.04 3.52 -0.77
N ASN A 27 -12.73 3.66 -0.61
CA ASN A 27 -12.10 4.22 0.59
C ASN A 27 -11.90 5.74 0.51
N MET A 28 -12.39 6.42 -0.53
CA MET A 28 -12.23 7.87 -0.77
C MET A 28 -10.76 8.33 -0.73
N ARG A 29 -9.87 7.53 -1.34
CA ARG A 29 -8.42 7.75 -1.35
C ARG A 29 -7.86 7.75 -2.76
N SER A 30 -6.65 8.29 -2.91
CA SER A 30 -5.86 8.06 -4.11
C SER A 30 -5.33 6.61 -4.15
N GLN A 31 -5.08 6.08 -5.35
CA GLN A 31 -4.47 4.75 -5.50
C GLN A 31 -3.12 4.65 -4.76
N THR A 32 -2.30 5.72 -4.81
CA THR A 32 -1.02 5.77 -4.11
C THR A 32 -1.20 5.69 -2.60
N SER A 33 -2.12 6.48 -2.03
CA SER A 33 -2.41 6.47 -0.59
C SER A 33 -2.91 5.11 -0.13
N GLU A 34 -3.75 4.46 -0.94
CA GLU A 34 -4.27 3.13 -0.66
C GLU A 34 -3.16 2.06 -0.68
N ILE A 35 -2.27 2.09 -1.68
CA ILE A 35 -1.12 1.18 -1.76
C ILE A 35 -0.21 1.37 -0.54
N VAL A 36 0.12 2.62 -0.18
CA VAL A 36 1.00 2.90 0.96
C VAL A 36 0.39 2.39 2.27
N LEU A 37 -0.90 2.59 2.49
CA LEU A 37 -1.56 2.09 3.69
C LEU A 37 -1.55 0.56 3.73
N ALA A 38 -1.93 -0.11 2.64
CA ALA A 38 -1.95 -1.56 2.57
C ALA A 38 -0.56 -2.18 2.83
N ILE A 39 0.51 -1.53 2.35
CA ILE A 39 1.88 -1.94 2.64
C ILE A 39 2.19 -1.76 4.13
N LYS A 40 1.90 -0.59 4.72
CA LYS A 40 2.14 -0.33 6.15
C LYS A 40 1.44 -1.35 7.04
N GLU A 41 0.14 -1.56 6.82
CA GLU A 41 -0.65 -2.53 7.59
C GLU A 41 -0.10 -3.96 7.44
N LYS A 42 0.34 -4.34 6.23
CA LYS A 42 0.96 -5.66 6.02
C LYS A 42 2.25 -5.80 6.80
N MET A 43 3.10 -4.78 6.80
CA MET A 43 4.38 -4.78 7.51
C MET A 43 4.19 -4.74 9.03
N GLU A 44 3.23 -3.97 9.54
CA GLU A 44 2.87 -3.95 10.96
C GLU A 44 2.40 -5.34 11.44
N ARG A 45 1.58 -6.03 10.62
CA ARG A 45 1.14 -7.41 10.92
C ARG A 45 2.28 -8.41 10.94
N VAL A 46 3.24 -8.30 10.01
CA VAL A 46 4.42 -9.19 9.95
C VAL A 46 5.37 -8.92 11.11
N GLY A 47 5.70 -7.65 11.35
CA GLY A 47 6.60 -7.24 12.44
C GLY A 47 6.05 -7.56 13.84
N SER A 48 4.73 -7.62 13.99
CA SER A 48 4.09 -8.04 15.25
C SER A 48 4.01 -9.56 15.42
N ALA A 49 4.19 -10.34 14.36
CA ALA A 49 4.09 -11.79 14.38
C ALA A 49 5.45 -12.51 14.53
N GLU A 50 6.58 -11.79 14.42
CA GLU A 50 7.94 -12.36 14.41
C GLU A 50 8.76 -12.13 15.70
N THR A 51 8.12 -11.80 16.82
CA THR A 51 8.78 -11.89 18.15
C THR A 51 8.23 -13.08 18.94
N PRO A 52 8.78 -14.30 18.79
CA PRO A 52 8.70 -15.27 19.86
C PRO A 52 9.52 -14.73 21.03
N GLN A 53 8.85 -14.41 22.15
CA GLN A 53 9.52 -14.27 23.44
C GLN A 53 10.13 -15.60 23.86
#